data_AF-A0A858RQS3-F1
#
_entry.id   AF-A0A858RQS3-F1
#
_cell.length_a   1.000
_cell.length_b   1.000
_cell.length_c   1.000
_cell.angle_alpha   90.00
_cell.angle_beta   90.00
_cell.angle_gamma   90.00
#
_symmetry.space_group_name_H-M   'P 1'
#
loop_
_entity.id
_entity.type
_entity.pdbx_description
1 polymer ?
#
loop_
_entity_poly.entity_id
_entity_poly.type
_entity_poly.pdbx_seq_one_letter_code
_entity_poly.pdbx_strand_id
1 'polypeptide(L)'
;MKPVLHILALLVAFAGGFLIRGLWKEGEREPSAEVARLAKVQSQVGPPLSSGAVVHDSAQRPEAGSKGNYIQLDRKVADALAVNASPDLKLMRMGLDGEQVKAVHEIQKEGQVALKEIEKAHATPKSDAQGEYVEIRAFPEDREKWLGGMIGKLRDLLGDDRAEVVARIIAYQDNDQEVGLYRREVFVTDGDQEGKARIEERVFDGEGKHIDSDYEVVDANTLGRWGHVLEGGER
;
A
#
# COMPACT_ATOMS: atom_id res chain seq x y z
N MET A 1 -33.77 -20.01 41.85
CA MET A 1 -34.08 -21.24 41.08
C MET A 1 -33.46 -21.12 39.70
N LYS A 2 -32.44 -21.93 39.39
CA LYS A 2 -32.09 -22.37 38.01
C LYS A 2 -32.83 -23.70 37.77
N PRO A 3 -33.12 -24.10 36.52
CA PRO A 3 -32.16 -24.88 35.70
C PRO A 3 -32.01 -24.27 34.28
N VAL A 4 -30.81 -24.22 33.66
CA VAL A 4 -30.05 -25.31 33.01
C VAL A 4 -30.77 -25.90 31.79
N LEU A 5 -30.29 -25.59 30.59
CA LEU A 5 -29.96 -26.60 29.57
C LEU A 5 -28.74 -26.12 28.75
N HIS A 6 -27.70 -26.95 28.76
CA HIS A 6 -26.50 -26.92 27.93
C HIS A 6 -26.67 -27.89 26.74
N ILE A 7 -25.69 -27.87 25.82
CA ILE A 7 -25.13 -28.96 24.95
C ILE A 7 -25.16 -28.54 23.46
N LEU A 8 -24.02 -28.05 22.93
CA LEU A 8 -22.93 -28.76 22.19
C LEU A 8 -23.33 -29.04 20.71
N ALA A 9 -22.66 -28.43 19.72
CA ALA A 9 -21.44 -28.89 19.01
C ALA A 9 -21.71 -30.18 18.18
N LEU A 10 -21.37 -30.33 16.88
CA LEU A 10 -20.06 -30.35 16.22
C LEU A 10 -20.25 -30.57 14.69
N LEU A 11 -19.38 -29.95 13.88
CA LEU A 11 -18.56 -30.49 12.76
C LEU A 11 -19.04 -31.58 11.76
N VAL A 12 -18.72 -31.36 10.48
CA VAL A 12 -18.03 -32.29 9.55
C VAL A 12 -17.21 -31.41 8.57
N ALA A 13 -15.88 -31.27 8.69
CA ALA A 13 -14.80 -32.16 8.24
C ALA A 13 -14.63 -32.25 6.70
N PHE A 14 -13.51 -31.74 6.19
CA PHE A 14 -12.77 -32.38 5.11
C PHE A 14 -11.30 -32.47 5.51
N ALA A 15 -10.96 -33.61 6.07
CA ALA A 15 -9.60 -34.11 6.19
C ALA A 15 -9.48 -35.36 5.32
N GLY A 16 -8.41 -35.41 4.53
CA GLY A 16 -7.87 -36.58 3.86
C GLY A 16 -6.56 -36.09 3.25
N GLY A 17 -5.41 -36.20 3.94
CA GLY A 17 -4.74 -37.46 4.24
C GLY A 17 -3.94 -37.85 2.99
N PHE A 18 -2.61 -37.85 2.99
CA PHE A 18 -1.86 -38.95 3.59
C PHE A 18 -0.36 -38.64 3.75
N LEU A 19 0.19 -39.27 4.78
CA LEU A 19 1.59 -39.52 5.11
C LEU A 19 2.48 -39.94 3.93
N ILE A 20 3.67 -39.32 3.79
CA ILE A 20 4.92 -40.04 3.53
C ILE A 20 6.04 -39.40 4.36
N ARG A 21 6.51 -40.16 5.35
CA ARG A 21 7.78 -39.98 6.06
C ARG A 21 8.72 -41.05 5.49
N GLY A 22 9.81 -40.65 4.86
CA GLY A 22 10.80 -41.61 4.38
C GLY A 22 11.96 -40.95 3.65
N LEU A 23 13.09 -40.81 4.36
CA LEU A 23 14.49 -40.83 3.89
C LEU A 23 14.84 -40.01 2.64
N TRP A 24 15.78 -39.06 2.78
CA TRP A 24 17.07 -39.11 2.06
C TRP A 24 18.00 -37.94 2.47
N LYS A 25 19.17 -38.34 2.96
CA LYS A 25 20.53 -37.79 2.89
C LYS A 25 20.77 -36.30 2.61
N GLU A 26 21.65 -35.75 3.46
CA GLU A 26 22.60 -34.68 3.15
C GLU A 26 23.21 -34.83 1.75
N GLY A 27 23.14 -33.74 1.01
CA GLY A 27 23.90 -33.50 -0.20
C GLY A 27 23.86 -32.00 -0.46
N GLU A 28 25.01 -31.35 -0.29
CA GLU A 28 25.26 -29.97 -0.70
C GLU A 28 24.72 -29.78 -2.12
N ARG A 29 23.63 -29.02 -2.26
CA ARG A 29 23.19 -28.53 -3.56
C ARG A 29 23.76 -27.13 -3.71
N GLU A 30 24.78 -27.03 -4.56
CA GLU A 30 25.15 -25.78 -5.21
C GLU A 30 23.88 -25.06 -5.73
N PRO A 31 23.83 -23.71 -5.65
CA PRO A 31 22.71 -22.95 -6.17
C PRO A 31 22.52 -23.31 -7.65
N SER A 32 21.30 -23.70 -8.02
CA SER A 32 21.00 -24.12 -9.38
C SER A 32 21.39 -23.01 -10.36
N ALA A 33 21.81 -23.40 -11.57
CA ALA A 33 22.20 -22.49 -12.65
C ALA A 33 21.12 -21.43 -13.02
N GLU A 34 19.92 -21.56 -12.46
CA GLU A 34 18.79 -20.62 -12.58
C GLU A 34 18.98 -19.38 -11.69
N VAL A 35 19.56 -19.54 -10.48
CA VAL A 35 19.88 -18.43 -9.57
C VAL A 35 21.07 -17.61 -10.08
N ALA A 36 22.05 -18.28 -10.68
CA ALA A 36 23.18 -17.61 -11.34
C ALA A 36 22.79 -16.91 -12.66
N ARG A 37 21.73 -17.37 -13.35
CA ARG A 37 21.17 -16.68 -14.51
C ARG A 37 20.43 -15.40 -14.15
N LEU A 38 19.69 -15.38 -13.03
CA LEU A 38 19.01 -14.17 -12.56
C LEU A 38 20.00 -13.05 -12.17
N ALA A 39 21.15 -13.40 -11.57
CA ALA A 39 22.20 -12.43 -11.26
C ALA A 39 22.92 -11.88 -12.50
N LYS A 40 22.95 -12.63 -13.62
CA LYS A 40 23.65 -12.22 -14.85
C LYS A 40 22.78 -11.41 -15.82
N VAL A 41 21.44 -11.49 -15.70
CA VAL A 41 20.52 -10.63 -16.46
C VAL A 41 20.55 -9.17 -15.96
N GLN A 42 20.93 -8.93 -14.70
CA GLN A 42 21.09 -7.58 -14.15
C GLN A 42 22.29 -6.78 -14.70
N SER A 43 23.23 -7.41 -15.43
CA SER A 43 24.39 -6.70 -16.00
C SER A 43 24.25 -6.32 -17.48
N GLN A 44 23.08 -6.53 -18.09
CA GLN A 44 22.84 -6.21 -19.51
C GLN A 44 21.54 -5.43 -19.78
N VAL A 45 20.92 -4.86 -18.75
CA VAL A 45 19.83 -3.90 -18.96
C VAL A 45 20.49 -2.55 -19.26
N GLY A 46 20.27 -2.04 -20.48
CA GLY A 46 20.51 -0.63 -20.81
C GLY A 46 19.75 0.30 -19.85
N PRO A 47 19.91 1.62 -19.94
CA PRO A 47 19.18 2.52 -19.03
C PRO A 47 17.70 2.14 -18.99
N PRO A 48 17.08 2.03 -17.80
CA PRO A 48 15.71 1.58 -17.68
C PRO A 48 14.83 2.47 -18.55
N LEU A 49 14.00 1.85 -19.40
CA LEU A 49 12.89 2.52 -20.03
C LEU A 49 12.02 3.09 -18.90
N SER A 50 11.97 4.41 -18.84
CA SER A 50 11.17 5.22 -17.92
C SER A 50 9.70 4.78 -17.95
N SER A 51 9.33 3.87 -17.06
CA SER A 51 7.98 3.80 -16.50
C SER A 51 7.71 5.14 -15.83
N GLY A 52 6.58 5.78 -16.15
CA GLY A 52 6.26 7.19 -15.87
C GLY A 52 6.86 7.73 -14.58
N ALA A 53 7.83 8.63 -14.71
CA ALA A 53 8.43 9.30 -13.58
C ALA A 53 7.38 10.22 -12.94
N VAL A 54 6.97 9.92 -11.72
CA VAL A 54 6.30 10.88 -10.84
C VAL A 54 7.34 11.97 -10.54
N VAL A 55 7.03 13.21 -10.91
CA VAL A 55 7.88 14.37 -10.62
C VAL A 55 7.25 15.11 -9.46
N HIS A 56 7.96 15.13 -8.34
CA HIS A 56 7.53 15.81 -7.10
C HIS A 56 8.06 17.25 -7.07
N ASP A 57 7.19 18.22 -6.83
CA ASP A 57 7.56 19.61 -6.52
C ASP A 57 6.99 19.97 -5.13
N SER A 58 7.77 19.67 -4.08
CA SER A 58 7.31 19.81 -2.70
C SER A 58 7.85 21.07 -2.01
N ALA A 59 6.93 21.89 -1.49
CA ALA A 59 7.24 22.83 -0.41
C ALA A 59 7.34 22.08 0.93
N GLN A 60 7.94 22.68 1.97
CA GLN A 60 7.92 22.12 3.32
C GLN A 60 6.47 21.97 3.81
N ARG A 61 5.94 20.73 3.75
CA ARG A 61 4.59 20.42 4.21
C ARG A 61 4.50 20.61 5.73
N PRO A 62 3.46 21.27 6.26
CA PRO A 62 3.23 21.32 7.70
C PRO A 62 2.91 19.90 8.21
N GLU A 63 3.43 19.53 9.38
CA GLU A 63 3.10 18.24 9.99
C GLU A 63 1.58 18.16 10.21
N ALA A 64 0.93 17.15 9.63
CA ALA A 64 -0.44 16.81 9.98
C ALA A 64 -0.45 16.55 11.50
N GLY A 65 -1.25 17.32 12.25
CA GLY A 65 -1.26 17.28 13.71
C GLY A 65 -1.55 15.88 14.25
N SER A 66 -0.49 15.08 14.44
CA SER A 66 -0.62 13.71 14.87
C SER A 66 -0.62 13.67 16.40
N LYS A 67 -1.75 13.29 17.00
CA LYS A 67 -1.72 12.68 18.33
C LYS A 67 -1.16 11.26 18.17
N GLY A 68 0.14 11.15 17.96
CA GLY A 68 0.81 9.87 17.77
C GLY A 68 0.88 9.07 19.06
N ASN A 69 0.30 7.88 19.08
CA ASN A 69 0.71 6.84 20.03
C ASN A 69 2.15 6.45 19.71
N TYR A 70 3.07 6.71 20.64
CA TYR A 70 4.47 6.30 20.50
C TYR A 70 4.55 4.78 20.59
N ILE A 71 4.87 4.12 19.47
CA ILE A 71 5.17 2.69 19.45
C ILE A 71 6.56 2.49 20.05
N GLN A 72 6.67 1.63 21.06
CA GLN A 72 7.98 1.13 21.45
C GLN A 72 8.44 0.10 20.42
N LEU A 73 9.46 0.45 19.63
CA LEU A 73 10.01 -0.44 18.61
C LEU A 73 11.18 -1.25 19.18
N ASP A 74 11.22 -2.54 18.85
CA ASP A 74 12.44 -3.34 19.03
C ASP A 74 13.58 -2.73 18.21
N ARG A 75 14.79 -2.73 18.77
CA ARG A 75 15.99 -2.17 18.13
C ARG A 75 16.25 -2.73 16.74
N LYS A 76 16.01 -4.03 16.51
CA LYS A 76 16.17 -4.68 15.19
C LYS A 76 15.19 -4.13 14.16
N VAL A 77 13.99 -3.77 14.59
CA VAL A 77 12.97 -3.17 13.72
C VAL A 77 13.35 -1.73 13.37
N ALA A 78 13.83 -0.96 14.35
CA ALA A 78 14.35 0.38 14.13
C ALA A 78 15.54 0.38 13.15
N ASP A 79 16.50 -0.52 13.34
CA ASP A 79 17.68 -0.67 12.48
C ASP A 79 17.28 -1.09 11.04
N ALA A 80 16.26 -1.93 10.89
CA ALA A 80 15.74 -2.34 9.58
C ALA A 80 15.08 -1.18 8.81
N LEU A 81 14.34 -0.30 9.50
CA LEU A 81 13.67 0.86 8.92
C LEU A 81 14.63 1.98 8.50
N ALA A 82 15.74 2.14 9.20
CA ALA A 82 16.72 3.20 8.96
C ALA A 82 17.43 3.10 7.60
N VAL A 83 17.30 1.96 6.90
CA VAL A 83 17.96 1.74 5.62
C VAL A 83 17.05 2.12 4.46
N ASN A 84 17.62 2.87 3.51
CA ASN A 84 16.99 3.11 2.22
C ASN A 84 17.01 1.80 1.39
N ALA A 85 15.93 1.03 1.50
CA ALA A 85 15.78 -0.31 0.96
C ALA A 85 14.37 -0.49 0.38
N SER A 86 14.22 -1.45 -0.54
CA SER A 86 12.91 -1.84 -1.05
C SER A 86 12.02 -2.34 0.09
N PRO A 87 10.68 -2.24 -0.05
CA PRO A 87 9.75 -2.70 0.99
C PRO A 87 9.99 -4.15 1.39
N ASP A 88 10.15 -5.06 0.42
CA ASP A 88 10.39 -6.48 0.68
C ASP A 88 11.68 -6.71 1.47
N LEU A 89 12.74 -5.95 1.16
CA LEU A 89 14.01 -6.04 1.88
C LEU A 89 13.87 -5.51 3.32
N LYS A 90 13.03 -4.48 3.55
CA LYS A 90 12.68 -4.03 4.91
C LYS A 90 11.93 -5.12 5.67
N LEU A 91 10.95 -5.78 5.05
CA LEU A 91 10.20 -6.89 5.66
C LEU A 91 11.12 -8.07 6.03
N MET A 92 11.99 -8.51 5.10
CA MET A 92 12.93 -9.59 5.37
C MET A 92 13.91 -9.25 6.50
N ARG A 93 14.39 -8.00 6.57
CA ARG A 93 15.26 -7.52 7.66
C ARG A 93 14.57 -7.43 9.01
N MET A 94 13.25 -7.27 9.02
CA MET A 94 12.42 -7.40 10.22
C MET A 94 12.20 -8.86 10.66
N GLY A 95 12.84 -9.81 9.98
CA GLY A 95 12.79 -11.23 10.30
C GLY A 95 11.51 -11.91 9.82
N LEU A 96 10.87 -11.38 8.77
CA LEU A 96 9.76 -12.06 8.12
C LEU A 96 10.31 -13.10 7.14
N ASP A 97 9.77 -14.32 7.20
CA ASP A 97 10.07 -15.35 6.22
C ASP A 97 9.29 -15.17 4.91
N GLY A 98 9.56 -16.03 3.92
CA GLY A 98 8.94 -15.92 2.60
C GLY A 98 7.42 -16.16 2.59
N GLU A 99 6.87 -16.92 3.52
CA GLU A 99 5.42 -17.11 3.64
C GLU A 99 4.76 -15.90 4.29
N GLN A 100 5.38 -15.34 5.32
CA GLN A 100 4.95 -14.12 5.98
C GLN A 100 4.97 -12.92 5.02
N VAL A 101 6.03 -12.78 4.21
CA VAL A 101 6.11 -11.72 3.18
C VAL A 101 4.97 -11.86 2.17
N LYS A 102 4.67 -13.07 1.69
CA LYS A 102 3.53 -13.30 0.80
C LYS A 102 2.20 -12.92 1.45
N ALA A 103 1.98 -13.33 2.70
CA ALA A 103 0.76 -12.97 3.43
C ALA A 103 0.63 -11.45 3.64
N VAL A 104 1.75 -10.77 3.90
CA VAL A 104 1.81 -9.30 3.98
C VAL A 104 1.39 -8.66 2.65
N HIS A 105 1.83 -9.19 1.51
CA HIS A 105 1.39 -8.67 0.20
C HIS A 105 -0.10 -8.88 -0.07
N GLU A 106 -0.70 -9.98 0.38
CA GLU A 106 -2.15 -10.17 0.25
C GLU A 106 -2.91 -9.17 1.13
N ILE A 107 -2.47 -8.96 2.38
CA ILE A 107 -3.03 -7.92 3.25
C ILE A 107 -2.88 -6.52 2.63
N GLN A 108 -1.74 -6.25 2.00
CA GLN A 108 -1.51 -5.00 1.27
C GLN A 108 -2.51 -4.81 0.12
N LYS A 109 -2.72 -5.83 -0.72
CA LYS A 109 -3.67 -5.75 -1.84
C LYS A 109 -5.09 -5.48 -1.34
N GLU A 110 -5.53 -6.21 -0.31
CA GLU A 110 -6.82 -5.97 0.32
C GLU A 110 -6.94 -4.56 0.91
N GLY A 111 -5.87 -4.09 1.56
CA GLY A 111 -5.78 -2.72 2.09
C GLY A 111 -5.88 -1.66 1.00
N GLN A 112 -5.23 -1.85 -0.15
CA GLN A 112 -5.30 -0.93 -1.29
C GLN A 112 -6.70 -0.89 -1.91
N VAL A 113 -7.36 -2.05 -2.05
CA VAL A 113 -8.76 -2.08 -2.52
C VAL A 113 -9.67 -1.32 -1.55
N ALA A 114 -9.54 -1.56 -0.25
CA ALA A 114 -10.33 -0.86 0.75
C ALA A 114 -10.10 0.67 0.74
N LEU A 115 -8.84 1.10 0.57
CA LEU A 115 -8.50 2.52 0.48
C LEU A 115 -9.15 3.17 -0.75
N LYS A 116 -9.10 2.52 -1.92
CA LYS A 116 -9.74 3.02 -3.14
C LYS A 116 -11.25 3.21 -2.96
N GLU A 117 -11.92 2.29 -2.28
CA GLU A 117 -13.35 2.44 -1.98
C GLU A 117 -13.63 3.60 -1.02
N ILE A 118 -12.76 3.82 -0.02
CA ILE A 118 -12.86 4.99 0.87
C ILE A 118 -12.67 6.29 0.06
N GLU A 119 -11.62 6.38 -0.75
CA GLU A 119 -11.37 7.56 -1.60
C GLU A 119 -12.55 7.86 -2.51
N LYS A 120 -13.10 6.83 -3.14
CA LYS A 120 -14.30 6.96 -3.99
C LYS A 120 -15.52 7.45 -3.23
N ALA A 121 -15.72 7.01 -1.99
CA ALA A 121 -16.81 7.49 -1.14
C ALA A 121 -16.65 8.96 -0.73
N HIS A 122 -15.42 9.46 -0.67
CA HIS A 122 -15.08 10.86 -0.35
C HIS A 122 -14.85 11.74 -1.59
N ALA A 123 -14.91 11.16 -2.79
CA ALA A 123 -14.72 11.83 -4.06
C ALA A 123 -16.02 12.53 -4.51
N THR A 124 -15.90 13.75 -5.00
CA THR A 124 -17.01 14.54 -5.55
C THR A 124 -16.55 15.24 -6.82
N PRO A 125 -17.21 15.04 -7.97
CA PRO A 125 -16.95 15.83 -9.18
C PRO A 125 -17.25 17.30 -8.93
N LYS A 126 -16.38 18.17 -9.45
CA LYS A 126 -16.43 19.62 -9.35
C LYS A 126 -16.08 20.24 -10.68
N SER A 127 -16.48 21.50 -10.86
CA SER A 127 -16.10 22.31 -11.99
C SER A 127 -15.90 23.76 -11.53
N ASP A 128 -14.84 24.38 -12.01
CA ASP A 128 -14.51 25.78 -11.78
C ASP A 128 -14.14 26.48 -13.10
N ALA A 129 -13.52 27.67 -13.02
CA ALA A 129 -13.11 28.41 -14.22
C ALA A 129 -11.92 27.77 -14.96
N GLN A 130 -11.23 26.81 -14.33
CA GLN A 130 -10.03 26.14 -14.81
C GLN A 130 -10.35 24.77 -15.42
N GLY A 131 -11.50 24.18 -15.09
CA GLY A 131 -12.02 22.99 -15.74
C GLY A 131 -12.83 22.10 -14.82
N GLU A 132 -12.93 20.82 -15.19
CA GLU A 132 -13.51 19.77 -14.36
C GLU A 132 -12.42 19.08 -13.54
N TYR A 133 -12.76 18.72 -12.30
CA TYR A 133 -11.86 18.02 -11.39
C TYR A 133 -12.63 17.17 -10.40
N VAL A 134 -11.94 16.26 -9.71
CA VAL A 134 -12.52 15.50 -8.60
C VAL A 134 -11.92 16.00 -7.29
N GLU A 135 -12.77 16.49 -6.39
CA GLU A 135 -12.38 16.80 -5.01
C GLU A 135 -12.51 15.52 -4.18
N ILE A 136 -11.42 15.11 -3.52
CA ILE A 136 -11.42 14.08 -2.49
C ILE A 136 -11.25 14.78 -1.15
N ARG A 137 -12.30 14.75 -0.31
CA ARG A 137 -12.25 15.35 1.03
C ARG A 137 -11.30 14.58 1.94
N ALA A 138 -10.75 15.26 2.94
CA ALA A 138 -10.01 14.58 4.01
C ALA A 138 -10.95 13.61 4.76
N PHE A 139 -10.44 12.41 5.07
CA PHE A 139 -11.16 11.34 5.75
C PHE A 139 -10.33 10.74 6.91
N PRO A 140 -9.87 11.55 7.88
CA PRO A 140 -8.94 11.09 8.92
C PRO A 140 -9.50 9.94 9.78
N GLU A 141 -10.81 9.93 10.04
CA GLU A 141 -11.47 8.86 10.80
C GLU A 141 -11.50 7.52 10.04
N ASP A 142 -11.83 7.54 8.75
CA ASP A 142 -11.87 6.32 7.93
C ASP A 142 -10.47 5.81 7.62
N ARG A 143 -9.50 6.73 7.47
CA ARG A 143 -8.07 6.40 7.43
C ARG A 143 -7.62 5.67 8.70
N GLU A 144 -8.01 6.15 9.88
CA GLU A 144 -7.67 5.51 11.15
C GLU A 144 -8.27 4.10 11.25
N LYS A 145 -9.55 3.93 10.87
CA LYS A 145 -10.20 2.61 10.83
C LYS A 145 -9.52 1.67 9.84
N TRP A 146 -9.19 2.16 8.64
CA TRP A 146 -8.49 1.40 7.61
C TRP A 146 -7.13 0.91 8.11
N LEU A 147 -6.32 1.80 8.67
CA LEU A 147 -5.01 1.47 9.20
C LEU A 147 -5.13 0.51 10.41
N GLY A 148 -6.09 0.75 11.31
CA GLY A 148 -6.37 -0.12 12.45
C GLY A 148 -6.77 -1.54 12.03
N GLY A 149 -7.60 -1.67 10.99
CA GLY A 149 -7.98 -2.97 10.43
C GLY A 149 -6.78 -3.73 9.83
N MET A 150 -5.89 -3.01 9.13
CA MET A 150 -4.65 -3.59 8.60
C MET A 150 -3.70 -4.05 9.72
N ILE A 151 -3.54 -3.21 10.76
CA ILE A 151 -2.74 -3.55 11.95
C ILE A 151 -3.31 -4.81 12.64
N GLY A 152 -4.64 -4.92 12.76
CA GLY A 152 -5.29 -6.11 13.32
C GLY A 152 -4.92 -7.40 12.59
N LYS A 153 -5.08 -7.42 11.26
CA LYS A 153 -4.71 -8.57 10.42
C LYS A 153 -3.22 -8.92 10.53
N LEU A 154 -2.35 -7.91 10.54
CA LEU A 154 -0.91 -8.12 10.68
C LEU A 154 -0.52 -8.60 12.08
N ARG A 155 -1.25 -8.20 13.12
CA ARG A 155 -1.02 -8.68 14.48
C ARG A 155 -1.44 -10.14 14.62
N ASP A 156 -2.52 -10.56 13.98
CA ASP A 156 -2.91 -11.98 13.92
C ASP A 156 -1.86 -12.82 13.17
N LEU A 157 -1.22 -12.25 12.14
CA LEU A 157 -0.17 -12.91 11.37
C LEU A 157 1.18 -12.98 12.10
N LEU A 158 1.63 -11.88 12.68
CA LEU A 158 2.99 -11.73 13.22
C LEU A 158 3.09 -11.95 14.72
N GLY A 159 1.99 -11.74 15.46
CA GLY A 159 1.92 -11.95 16.91
C GLY A 159 2.67 -10.93 17.77
N ASP A 160 3.19 -9.84 17.18
CA ASP A 160 4.01 -8.85 17.88
C ASP A 160 3.90 -7.43 17.27
N ASP A 161 4.65 -6.49 17.85
CA ASP A 161 4.63 -5.05 17.52
C ASP A 161 5.17 -4.72 16.11
N ARG A 162 5.80 -5.68 15.41
CA ARG A 162 6.14 -5.51 13.99
C ARG A 162 4.91 -5.27 13.15
N ALA A 163 3.73 -5.74 13.56
CA ALA A 163 2.47 -5.54 12.84
C ALA A 163 2.19 -4.06 12.56
N GLU A 164 2.41 -3.18 13.54
CA GLU A 164 2.16 -1.75 13.36
C GLU A 164 3.19 -1.11 12.42
N VAL A 165 4.43 -1.56 12.48
CA VAL A 165 5.47 -1.12 11.55
C VAL A 165 5.22 -1.60 10.13
N VAL A 166 4.84 -2.87 9.95
CA VAL A 166 4.53 -3.43 8.63
C VAL A 166 3.31 -2.71 8.04
N ALA A 167 2.27 -2.44 8.83
CA ALA A 167 1.10 -1.69 8.37
C ALA A 167 1.50 -0.31 7.85
N ARG A 168 2.41 0.37 8.58
CA ARG A 168 2.98 1.65 8.17
C ARG A 168 3.82 1.51 6.89
N ILE A 169 4.71 0.52 6.79
CA ILE A 169 5.47 0.27 5.56
C ILE A 169 4.52 0.10 4.36
N ILE A 170 3.45 -0.70 4.51
CA ILE A 170 2.44 -0.91 3.46
C ILE A 170 1.74 0.40 3.10
N ALA A 171 1.24 1.13 4.10
CA ALA A 171 0.53 2.39 3.88
C ALA A 171 1.42 3.45 3.20
N TYR A 172 2.74 3.34 3.34
CA TYR A 172 3.70 4.37 2.92
C TYR A 172 4.59 3.93 1.74
N GLN A 173 4.20 2.87 1.00
CA GLN A 173 4.97 2.41 -0.16
C GLN A 173 5.00 3.39 -1.34
N ASP A 174 4.08 4.36 -1.38
CA ASP A 174 4.00 5.39 -2.44
C ASP A 174 4.10 6.82 -1.87
N ASN A 175 4.86 6.97 -0.78
CA ASN A 175 5.23 8.24 -0.14
C ASN A 175 4.08 9.09 0.44
N ASP A 176 2.83 8.65 0.39
CA ASP A 176 1.70 9.42 0.91
C ASP A 176 1.37 9.05 2.36
N GLN A 177 2.26 9.41 3.30
CA GLN A 177 1.98 9.27 4.75
C GLN A 177 0.70 9.99 5.19
N GLU A 178 0.29 10.93 4.37
CA GLU A 178 -0.77 11.89 4.61
C GLU A 178 -2.05 11.54 3.86
N VAL A 179 -2.10 10.36 3.20
CA VAL A 179 -3.30 9.88 2.52
C VAL A 179 -4.50 9.94 3.47
N GLY A 180 -5.56 10.60 3.04
CA GLY A 180 -6.78 10.81 3.82
C GLY A 180 -6.69 11.86 4.93
N LEU A 181 -5.53 12.48 5.18
CA LEU A 181 -5.39 13.58 6.15
C LEU A 181 -5.70 14.94 5.52
N TYR A 182 -5.46 15.07 4.23
CA TYR A 182 -5.63 16.32 3.49
C TYR A 182 -6.69 16.20 2.40
N ARG A 183 -7.25 17.36 2.06
CA ARG A 183 -8.11 17.50 0.89
C ARG A 183 -7.22 17.42 -0.36
N ARG A 184 -7.69 16.71 -1.38
CA ARG A 184 -7.01 16.57 -2.66
C ARG A 184 -7.94 16.94 -3.81
N GLU A 185 -7.37 17.52 -4.84
CA GLU A 185 -8.06 17.83 -6.10
C GLU A 185 -7.31 17.13 -7.24
N VAL A 186 -8.03 16.35 -8.04
CA VAL A 186 -7.47 15.56 -9.14
C VAL A 186 -7.99 16.12 -10.46
N PHE A 187 -7.07 16.58 -11.30
CA PHE A 187 -7.34 17.18 -12.59
C PHE A 187 -6.85 16.25 -13.70
N VAL A 188 -7.64 16.12 -14.76
CA VAL A 188 -7.18 15.49 -16.01
C VAL A 188 -6.97 16.59 -17.03
N THR A 189 -5.76 16.70 -17.53
CA THR A 189 -5.35 17.67 -18.54
C THR A 189 -4.74 16.96 -19.73
N ASP A 190 -4.74 17.62 -20.89
CA ASP A 190 -4.06 17.10 -22.06
C ASP A 190 -2.56 16.95 -21.76
N GLY A 191 -1.99 15.79 -22.13
CA GLY A 191 -0.55 15.59 -21.99
C GLY A 191 0.22 16.34 -23.08
N ASP A 192 1.47 16.70 -22.80
CA ASP A 192 2.38 17.32 -23.78
C ASP A 192 2.77 16.37 -24.94
N GLN A 193 2.35 15.09 -24.86
CA GLN A 193 2.65 14.04 -25.82
C GLN A 193 1.36 13.50 -26.43
N GLU A 194 1.40 13.22 -27.74
CA GLU A 194 0.26 12.65 -28.47
C GLU A 194 -0.18 11.32 -27.85
N GLY A 195 -1.48 11.20 -27.57
CA GLY A 195 -2.06 10.01 -26.95
C GLY A 195 -1.81 9.87 -25.45
N LYS A 196 -1.25 10.89 -24.79
CA LYS A 196 -1.05 10.93 -23.33
C LYS A 196 -1.99 11.93 -22.67
N ALA A 197 -2.41 11.62 -21.45
CA ALA A 197 -3.07 12.54 -20.53
C ALA A 197 -2.16 12.82 -19.33
N ARG A 198 -2.25 14.03 -18.79
CA ARG A 198 -1.59 14.40 -17.54
C ARG A 198 -2.64 14.46 -16.44
N ILE A 199 -2.50 13.62 -15.44
CA ILE A 199 -3.31 13.66 -14.23
C ILE A 199 -2.53 14.42 -13.16
N GLU A 200 -3.02 15.59 -12.76
CA GLU A 200 -2.43 16.40 -11.70
C GLU A 200 -3.21 16.19 -10.40
N GLU A 201 -2.50 15.92 -9.30
CA GLU A 201 -3.02 15.93 -7.95
C GLU A 201 -2.54 17.18 -7.24
N ARG A 202 -3.46 17.92 -6.61
CA ARG A 202 -3.15 19.04 -5.74
C ARG A 202 -3.60 18.75 -4.33
N VAL A 203 -2.72 18.93 -3.35
CA VAL A 203 -2.99 18.70 -1.94
C VAL A 203 -3.15 20.04 -1.22
N PHE A 204 -4.12 20.11 -0.31
CA PHE A 204 -4.45 21.30 0.45
C PHE A 204 -4.50 21.03 1.95
N ASP A 205 -3.99 21.98 2.74
CA ASP A 205 -4.08 21.92 4.19
C ASP A 205 -5.51 22.19 4.73
N GLY A 206 -5.66 22.15 6.05
CA GLY A 206 -6.95 22.39 6.72
C GLY A 206 -7.48 23.83 6.60
N GLU A 207 -6.67 24.78 6.15
CA GLU A 207 -7.07 26.16 5.85
C GLU A 207 -7.44 26.34 4.36
N GLY A 208 -7.29 25.29 3.55
CA GLY A 208 -7.54 25.31 2.12
C GLY A 208 -6.39 25.89 1.30
N LYS A 209 -5.20 26.04 1.90
CA LYS A 209 -4.00 26.49 1.19
C LYS A 209 -3.36 25.31 0.47
N HIS A 210 -2.96 25.53 -0.78
CA HIS A 210 -2.20 24.57 -1.57
C HIS A 210 -0.82 24.33 -0.94
N ILE A 211 -0.45 23.06 -0.76
CA ILE A 211 0.80 22.66 -0.11
C ILE A 211 1.69 21.78 -0.97
N ASP A 212 1.12 21.09 -1.97
CA ASP A 212 1.87 20.16 -2.81
C ASP A 212 1.11 19.85 -4.10
N SER A 213 1.85 19.60 -5.17
CA SER A 213 1.31 19.11 -6.45
C SER A 213 2.19 18.01 -6.99
N ASP A 214 1.56 16.91 -7.38
CA ASP A 214 2.19 15.82 -8.11
C ASP A 214 1.45 15.60 -9.43
N TYR A 215 2.13 15.01 -10.41
CA TYR A 215 1.46 14.60 -11.64
C TYR A 215 1.95 13.25 -12.15
N GLU A 216 1.05 12.57 -12.84
CA GLU A 216 1.31 11.33 -13.58
C GLU A 216 0.98 11.56 -15.05
N VAL A 217 1.85 11.09 -15.95
CA VAL A 217 1.57 11.06 -17.39
C VAL A 217 1.17 9.64 -17.76
N VAL A 218 -0.10 9.48 -18.17
CA VAL A 218 -0.71 8.18 -18.48
C VAL A 218 -1.09 8.11 -19.95
N ASP A 219 -1.28 6.90 -20.47
CA ASP A 219 -1.95 6.73 -21.75
C ASP A 219 -3.37 7.30 -21.66
N ALA A 220 -3.84 8.05 -22.67
CA ALA A 220 -5.17 8.69 -22.62
C ALA A 220 -6.35 7.69 -22.41
N ASN A 221 -6.10 6.41 -22.70
CA ASN A 221 -7.04 5.30 -22.52
C ASN A 221 -6.95 4.64 -21.13
N THR A 222 -5.98 5.02 -20.29
CA THR A 222 -5.84 4.54 -18.92
C THR A 222 -5.97 5.72 -17.96
N LEU A 223 -6.60 5.50 -16.81
CA LEU A 223 -6.75 6.54 -15.78
C LEU A 223 -5.72 6.37 -14.64
N GLY A 224 -4.64 5.62 -14.92
CA GLY A 224 -3.56 5.36 -13.98
C GLY A 224 -4.04 4.87 -12.62
N ARG A 225 -3.43 5.40 -11.55
CA ARG A 225 -3.86 5.11 -10.19
C ARG A 225 -5.25 5.66 -9.84
N TRP A 226 -5.75 6.62 -10.62
CA TRP A 226 -6.94 7.43 -10.33
C TRP A 226 -8.24 6.93 -10.96
N GLY A 227 -8.19 5.84 -11.73
CA GLY A 227 -9.38 5.29 -12.40
C GLY A 227 -10.58 5.11 -11.48
N HIS A 228 -10.37 4.66 -10.24
CA HIS A 228 -11.48 4.43 -9.30
C HIS A 228 -12.26 5.70 -8.90
N VAL A 229 -11.66 6.89 -8.97
CA VAL A 229 -12.33 8.17 -8.68
C VAL A 229 -12.72 8.93 -9.94
N LEU A 230 -12.04 8.69 -11.07
CA LEU A 230 -12.30 9.40 -12.34
C LEU A 230 -13.34 8.70 -13.23
N GLU A 231 -13.51 7.37 -13.13
CA GLU A 231 -14.48 6.59 -13.93
C GLU A 231 -15.96 6.88 -13.58
N GLY A 232 -16.23 7.75 -12.59
CA GLY A 232 -17.58 8.18 -12.20
C GLY A 232 -18.07 9.47 -12.89
N GLY A 233 -17.22 10.15 -13.67
CA GLY A 233 -17.64 11.25 -14.54
C GLY A 233 -18.05 10.71 -15.90
N GLU A 234 -19.28 10.97 -16.34
CA GLU A 234 -19.69 10.66 -17.71
C GLU A 234 -18.72 11.36 -18.68
N ARG A 235 -17.99 10.56 -19.48
CA ARG A 235 -17.27 11.06 -20.67
C ARG A 235 -18.22 11.30 -21.82
#